data_AF-A0AAV3NYE6-F1
#
_entry.id   AF-A0AAV3NYE6-F1
#
_cell.length_a   1.000
_cell.length_b   1.000
_cell.length_c   1.000
_cell.angle_alpha   90.00
_cell.angle_beta   90.00
_cell.angle_gamma   90.00
#
_symmetry.space_group_name_H-M   'P 1'
#
loop_
_entity.id
_entity.type
_entity.pdbx_description
1 polymer ?
#
loop_
_entity_poly.entity_id
_entity_poly.type
_entity_poly.pdbx_seq_one_letter_code
_entity_poly.pdbx_strand_id
1 'polypeptide(L)'
;MKRNESSDANGGFMQKRMKTDMHENMGGSNTSCHPCKRIRIGRNISCNKCKKNYCTGCKNKWYPHMSEDDLSEACPLCRNNCNCTFCLGRTNNLENLMLELTQDEKLK
;
A
#
# COMPACT_ATOMS: atom_id res chain seq x y z
N MET A 1 41.00 -53.87 -27.30
CA MET A 1 39.59 -54.12 -27.61
C MET A 1 38.73 -53.72 -26.40
N LYS A 2 37.88 -52.71 -26.64
CA LYS A 2 36.59 -52.35 -26.00
C LYS A 2 36.49 -52.35 -24.47
N ARG A 3 36.62 -51.14 -23.89
CA ARG A 3 35.88 -50.70 -22.70
C ARG A 3 34.38 -50.94 -22.95
N ASN A 4 33.69 -51.52 -21.99
CA ASN A 4 32.23 -51.60 -22.01
C ASN A 4 31.69 -50.65 -20.94
N GLU A 5 31.12 -49.54 -21.40
CA GLU A 5 30.34 -48.58 -20.62
C GLU A 5 28.87 -49.03 -20.62
N SER A 6 28.24 -49.06 -19.44
CA SER A 6 26.79 -49.03 -19.16
C SER A 6 26.70 -49.03 -17.62
N SER A 7 25.98 -48.16 -16.90
CA SER A 7 24.61 -47.71 -17.12
C SER A 7 24.31 -46.40 -16.37
N ASP A 8 23.32 -45.68 -16.90
CA ASP A 8 22.90 -44.31 -16.57
C ASP A 8 22.14 -44.08 -15.23
N ALA A 9 22.20 -42.81 -14.81
CA ALA A 9 21.18 -41.92 -14.21
C ALA A 9 20.54 -42.23 -12.83
N ASN A 10 20.58 -41.28 -11.87
CA ASN A 10 19.57 -40.20 -11.71
C ASN A 10 19.73 -39.37 -10.40
N GLY A 11 19.37 -38.07 -10.49
CA GLY A 11 18.88 -37.18 -9.40
C GLY A 11 19.91 -36.69 -8.36
N GLY A 12 20.04 -35.42 -7.97
CA GLY A 12 19.13 -34.28 -7.98
C GLY A 12 19.22 -33.56 -6.62
N PHE A 13 19.82 -32.36 -6.61
CA PHE A 13 19.79 -31.24 -5.64
C PHE A 13 19.27 -31.44 -4.21
N MET A 14 20.08 -31.05 -3.21
CA MET A 14 19.59 -30.51 -1.94
C MET A 14 20.41 -29.30 -1.49
N GLN A 15 19.97 -28.09 -1.85
CA GLN A 15 20.42 -26.85 -1.21
C GLN A 15 19.70 -26.72 0.13
N LYS A 16 20.45 -26.84 1.24
CA LYS A 16 19.91 -26.77 2.59
C LYS A 16 19.57 -25.30 2.92
N ARG A 17 18.31 -24.93 2.75
CA ARG A 17 17.77 -23.62 3.15
C ARG A 17 17.80 -23.53 4.69
N MET A 18 18.68 -22.69 5.23
CA MET A 18 18.63 -22.27 6.63
C MET A 18 17.33 -21.49 6.85
N LYS A 19 16.45 -21.99 7.71
CA LYS A 19 15.26 -21.26 8.16
C LYS A 19 15.72 -20.35 9.29
N THR A 20 15.75 -19.04 9.04
CA THR A 20 15.82 -18.05 10.10
C THR A 20 14.49 -18.05 10.83
N ASP A 21 14.48 -18.43 12.11
CA ASP A 21 13.31 -18.32 12.98
C ASP A 21 12.97 -16.83 13.15
N MET A 22 12.08 -16.34 12.28
CA MET A 22 11.49 -15.01 12.40
C MET A 22 10.31 -15.10 13.36
N HIS A 23 10.40 -14.31 14.44
CA HIS A 23 9.35 -14.12 15.42
C HIS A 23 8.09 -13.51 14.77
N GLU A 24 7.17 -14.36 14.32
CA GLU A 24 5.86 -13.92 13.81
C GLU A 24 4.89 -13.72 14.97
N ASN A 25 4.97 -12.55 15.60
CA ASN A 25 3.85 -11.99 16.35
C ASN A 25 2.74 -11.66 15.33
N MET A 26 1.86 -12.62 15.03
CA MET A 26 0.62 -12.42 14.27
C MET A 26 -0.40 -11.62 15.11
N GLY A 27 -0.01 -10.42 15.53
CA GLY A 27 -0.89 -9.35 16.03
C GLY A 27 -1.32 -8.46 14.88
N GLY A 28 -1.83 -9.05 13.79
CA GLY A 28 -2.32 -8.29 12.64
C GLY A 28 -3.61 -7.57 13.00
N SER A 29 -3.51 -6.32 13.45
CA SER A 29 -4.69 -5.48 13.67
C SER A 29 -5.50 -5.39 12.36
N ASN A 30 -6.77 -5.82 12.41
CA ASN A 30 -7.71 -5.73 11.29
C ASN A 30 -7.97 -4.26 10.97
N THR A 31 -7.10 -3.66 10.16
CA THR A 31 -7.18 -2.25 9.79
C THR A 31 -7.79 -2.11 8.41
N SER A 32 -8.74 -1.19 8.29
CA SER A 32 -9.36 -0.88 7.00
C SER A 32 -8.44 0.01 6.18
N CYS A 33 -8.22 -0.38 4.94
CA CYS A 33 -7.46 0.41 3.99
C CYS A 33 -8.25 1.66 3.61
N HIS A 34 -7.66 2.85 3.73
CA HIS A 34 -8.35 4.12 3.50
C HIS A 34 -8.89 4.26 2.06
N PRO A 35 -8.11 3.97 1.00
CA PRO A 35 -8.62 4.07 -0.38
C PRO A 35 -9.69 3.05 -0.75
N CYS A 36 -9.49 1.77 -0.45
CA CYS A 36 -10.42 0.72 -0.89
C CYS A 36 -11.43 0.28 0.16
N LYS A 37 -11.34 0.78 1.39
CA LYS A 37 -12.18 0.45 2.57
C LYS A 37 -12.19 -1.01 3.00
N ARG A 38 -11.52 -1.90 2.28
CA ARG A 38 -11.44 -3.32 2.63
C ARG A 38 -10.54 -3.51 3.85
N ILE A 39 -10.98 -4.37 4.77
CA ILE A 39 -10.15 -4.88 5.85
C ILE A 39 -9.06 -5.76 5.23
N ARG A 40 -7.83 -5.59 5.70
CA ARG A 40 -6.66 -6.33 5.23
C ARG A 40 -5.94 -6.93 6.41
N ILE A 41 -5.75 -8.25 6.36
CA ILE A 41 -4.91 -8.99 7.30
C ILE A 41 -3.46 -8.89 6.79
N GLY A 42 -2.52 -8.61 7.70
CA GLY A 42 -1.09 -8.50 7.38
C GLY A 42 -0.58 -7.07 7.19
N ARG A 43 0.43 -6.90 6.32
CA ARG A 43 1.17 -5.64 6.17
C ARG A 43 0.30 -4.52 5.61
N ASN A 44 0.04 -3.52 6.46
CA ASN A 44 -0.54 -2.24 6.09
C ASN A 44 0.42 -1.12 6.48
N ILE A 45 0.46 -0.06 5.68
CA ILE A 45 1.27 1.12 5.96
C ILE A 45 0.38 2.12 6.69
N SER A 46 0.75 2.50 7.92
CA SER A 46 -0.03 3.42 8.75
C SER A 46 0.57 4.81 8.75
N CYS A 47 -0.26 5.84 8.56
CA CYS A 47 0.17 7.23 8.66
C CYS A 47 0.41 7.64 10.13
N ASN A 48 1.57 8.20 10.44
CA ASN A 48 1.93 8.69 11.77
C ASN A 48 1.08 9.88 12.20
N LYS A 49 0.67 10.74 11.24
CA LYS A 49 -0.10 11.96 11.49
C LYS A 49 -1.60 11.72 11.73
N CYS A 50 -2.23 10.83 10.98
CA CYS A 50 -3.70 10.66 11.01
C CYS A 50 -4.17 9.21 11.20
N LYS A 51 -3.24 8.27 11.41
CA LYS A 51 -3.48 6.84 11.69
C LYS A 51 -4.33 6.12 10.64
N LYS A 52 -4.45 6.68 9.43
CA LYS A 52 -5.07 6.01 8.28
C LYS A 52 -4.12 4.96 7.72
N ASN A 53 -4.67 3.82 7.33
CA ASN A 53 -3.92 2.67 6.84
C ASN A 53 -4.06 2.52 5.33
N TYR A 54 -3.00 2.08 4.66
CA TYR A 54 -2.95 1.84 3.22
C TYR A 54 -2.40 0.45 2.98
N CYS A 55 -3.15 -0.36 2.25
CA CYS A 55 -2.65 -1.66 1.82
C CYS A 55 -1.63 -1.48 0.68
N THR A 56 -0.67 -2.40 0.60
CA THR A 56 0.38 -2.38 -0.44
C THR A 56 -0.17 -2.29 -1.85
N GLY A 57 -1.28 -2.99 -2.15
CA GLY A 57 -1.95 -2.90 -3.45
C GLY A 57 -2.47 -1.49 -3.79
N CYS A 58 -3.01 -0.75 -2.82
CA CYS A 58 -3.45 0.64 -3.04
C CYS A 58 -2.25 1.58 -3.15
N LYS A 59 -1.22 1.37 -2.34
CA LYS A 59 0.05 2.11 -2.44
C LYS A 59 0.66 1.95 -3.83
N ASN A 60 0.83 0.72 -4.32
CA ASN A 60 1.47 0.45 -5.60
C ASN A 60 0.64 0.96 -6.79
N LYS A 61 -0.69 0.85 -6.71
CA LYS A 61 -1.57 1.33 -7.79
C LYS A 61 -1.62 2.85 -7.90
N TRP A 62 -1.78 3.55 -6.78
CA TRP A 62 -2.08 4.98 -6.78
C TRP A 62 -0.89 5.87 -6.45
N TYR A 63 0.14 5.32 -5.81
CA TYR A 63 1.30 6.04 -5.30
C TYR A 63 2.61 5.26 -5.59
N PRO A 64 2.90 4.88 -6.85
CA PRO A 64 4.10 4.12 -7.18
C PRO A 64 5.40 4.90 -6.89
N HIS A 65 5.36 6.22 -7.00
CA HIS A 65 6.48 7.13 -6.75
C HIS A 65 6.72 7.42 -5.27
N MET A 66 5.81 7.00 -4.38
CA MET A 66 5.91 7.24 -2.94
C MET A 66 6.51 6.00 -2.28
N SER A 67 7.48 6.16 -1.39
CA SER A 67 7.97 5.03 -0.59
C SER A 67 6.96 4.64 0.51
N GLU A 68 7.17 3.49 1.15
CA GLU A 68 6.34 3.14 2.33
C GLU A 68 6.62 4.08 3.51
N ASP A 69 7.87 4.48 3.67
CA ASP A 69 8.31 5.40 4.73
C ASP A 69 7.68 6.78 4.52
N ASP A 70 7.74 7.33 3.31
CA ASP A 70 7.06 8.59 2.94
C ASP A 70 5.57 8.56 3.31
N LEU A 71 4.92 7.45 2.99
CA LEU A 71 3.49 7.26 3.20
C LEU A 71 3.16 7.09 4.70
N SER A 72 4.07 6.51 5.47
CA SER A 72 3.99 6.43 6.93
C SER A 72 4.22 7.80 7.59
N GLU A 73 5.17 8.61 7.12
CA GLU A 73 5.44 9.94 7.65
C GLU A 73 4.26 10.89 7.40
N ALA A 74 3.74 10.89 6.18
CA ALA A 74 2.59 11.70 5.79
C ALA A 74 1.85 11.07 4.62
N CYS A 75 0.68 10.51 4.88
CA CYS A 75 -0.11 9.87 3.83
C CYS A 75 -0.73 10.88 2.83
N PRO A 76 -1.22 10.39 1.69
CA PRO A 76 -1.84 11.23 0.67
C PRO A 76 -2.99 12.13 1.14
N LEU A 77 -3.74 11.71 2.16
CA LEU A 77 -4.74 12.57 2.79
C LEU A 77 -4.11 13.78 3.48
N CYS A 78 -3.01 13.59 4.22
CA CYS A 78 -2.29 14.67 4.89
C CYS A 78 -1.51 15.56 3.91
N ARG A 79 -1.22 15.07 2.71
CA ARG A 79 -0.59 15.81 1.61
C ARG A 79 -1.62 16.39 0.61
N ASN A 80 -2.91 16.32 0.91
CA ASN A 80 -4.01 16.80 0.05
C ASN A 80 -3.99 16.23 -1.39
N ASN A 81 -3.49 15.02 -1.58
CA ASN A 81 -3.45 14.33 -2.87
C ASN A 81 -4.06 12.91 -2.79
N CYS A 82 -5.07 12.75 -1.93
CA CYS A 82 -5.74 11.47 -1.76
C CYS A 82 -6.65 11.15 -2.97
N ASN A 83 -6.43 9.99 -3.59
CA ASN A 83 -7.15 9.53 -4.77
C ASN A 83 -8.33 8.60 -4.45
N CYS A 84 -8.79 8.57 -3.19
CA CYS A 84 -9.99 7.80 -2.86
C CYS A 84 -11.25 8.58 -3.25
N THR A 85 -12.28 7.86 -3.73
CA THR A 85 -13.53 8.46 -4.21
C THR A 85 -14.17 9.40 -3.20
N PHE A 86 -14.14 9.04 -1.92
CA PHE A 86 -14.69 9.86 -0.84
C PHE A 86 -13.91 11.18 -0.61
N CYS A 87 -12.59 11.18 -0.73
CA CYS A 87 -11.80 12.39 -0.54
C CYS A 87 -11.89 13.31 -1.76
N LEU A 88 -11.84 12.75 -2.96
CA LEU A 88 -12.04 13.50 -4.21
C LEU A 88 -13.44 14.15 -4.25
N GLY A 89 -14.47 13.45 -3.77
CA GLY A 89 -15.81 14.04 -3.66
C GLY A 89 -15.84 15.25 -2.71
N ARG A 90 -15.14 15.21 -1.58
CA ARG A 90 -15.12 16.32 -0.61
C ARG A 90 -14.34 17.53 -1.10
N THR A 91 -13.23 17.34 -1.81
CA THR A 91 -12.46 18.46 -2.39
C THR A 91 -13.29 19.25 -3.39
N ASN A 92 -14.03 18.57 -4.27
CA ASN A 92 -14.88 19.23 -5.26
C ASN A 92 -16.00 20.08 -4.61
N ASN A 93 -16.56 19.61 -3.49
CA ASN A 93 -17.58 20.38 -2.76
C ASN A 93 -17.00 21.63 -2.10
N LEU A 94 -15.76 21.58 -1.58
CA LEU A 94 -15.11 22.75 -0.99
C LEU A 94 -14.79 23.81 -2.05
N GLU A 95 -14.30 23.40 -3.22
CA GLU A 95 -14.05 24.32 -4.34
C GLU A 95 -15.34 25.00 -4.82
N ASN A 96 -16.44 24.25 -4.93
CA ASN A 96 -17.74 24.81 -5.27
C ASN A 96 -18.23 25.85 -4.25
N LEU A 97 -18.10 25.55 -2.95
CA LEU A 97 -18.49 26.49 -1.89
C LEU A 97 -17.61 27.76 -1.90
N MET A 98 -16.32 27.61 -2.18
CA MET A 98 -15.43 28.78 -2.36
C MET A 98 -15.83 29.64 -3.56
N LEU A 99 -16.24 29.04 -4.68
CA LEU A 99 -16.69 29.79 -5.86
C LEU A 99 -17.98 30.58 -5.56
N GLU A 100 -18.94 29.97 -4.88
CA GLU A 100 -20.21 30.63 -4.50
C GLU A 100 -19.97 31.85 -3.60
N LEU A 101 -19.08 31.76 -2.60
CA LEU A 101 -18.75 32.89 -1.71
C LEU A 101 -18.13 34.09 -2.45
N THR A 102 -17.34 33.83 -3.50
CA THR A 102 -16.71 34.91 -4.28
C THR A 102 -17.67 35.64 -5.23
N GLN A 103 -18.84 35.06 -5.54
CA GLN A 103 -19.83 35.71 -6.40
C GLN A 103 -20.66 36.75 -5.65
N ASP A 104 -20.87 36.60 -4.34
CA ASP A 104 -21.57 37.57 -3.49
C ASP A 104 -20.72 38.83 -3.18
N GLU A 105 -19.39 38.74 -3.22
CA GLU A 105 -18.51 39.90 -2.98
C GLU A 105 -18.48 40.91 -4.16
N LYS A 106 -18.98 40.53 -5.34
CA LYS A 106 -19.04 41.41 -6.53
C LYS A 106 -20.31 42.24 -6.65
N LEU A 107 -21.22 42.18 -5.67
CA LEU A 107 -22.51 42.89 -5.67
C LEU A 107 -22.58 44.10 -4.71
N LYS A 108 -21.44 44.62 -4.23
CA LYS A 108 -21.39 45.86 -3.43
C LYS A 108 -20.61 46.97 -4.12
#